data_AF-A0A3D1CIQ5-F1
#
_entry.id   AF-A0A3D1CIQ5-F1
#
_cell.length_a   1.000
_cell.length_b   1.000
_cell.length_c   1.000
_cell.angle_alpha   90.00
_cell.angle_beta   90.00
_cell.angle_gamma   90.00
#
_symmetry.space_group_name_H-M   'P 1'
#
loop_
_entity.id
_entity.type
_entity.pdbx_description
1 polymer ?
#
loop_
_entity_poly.entity_id
_entity_poly.type
_entity_poly.pdbx_seq_one_letter_code
_entity_poly.pdbx_strand_id
1 'polypeptide(L)' 'MSDIEIAQQATMQNITDIATQKLGLQVDDLDSYGRYKAKVSLQVMDDLATKPDGKLI' A
#
# COMPACT_ATOMS: atom_id res chain seq x y z
N MET A 1 -27.33 1.44 -9.68
CA MET A 1 -25.98 1.80 -9.22
C MET A 1 -25.02 0.74 -9.75
N SER A 2 -24.03 1.16 -10.53
CA SER A 2 -23.00 0.35 -11.15
C SER A 2 -21.72 0.35 -10.30
N ASP A 3 -20.83 -0.63 -10.52
CA ASP A 3 -19.57 -0.74 -9.77
C ASP A 3 -18.70 0.52 -9.88
N ILE A 4 -18.70 1.17 -11.04
CA ILE A 4 -17.96 2.42 -11.24
C ILE A 4 -18.54 3.58 -10.42
N GLU A 5 -19.87 3.66 -10.28
CA GLU A 5 -20.51 4.68 -9.45
C GLU A 5 -20.18 4.47 -7.96
N ILE A 6 -20.11 3.21 -7.50
CA ILE A 6 -19.70 2.88 -6.13
C ILE A 6 -18.23 3.29 -5.90
N ALA A 7 -17.34 2.95 -6.83
CA ALA A 7 -15.91 3.26 -6.71
C ALA A 7 -15.65 4.78 -6.67
N GLN A 8 -16.41 5.56 -7.44
CA GLN A 8 -16.28 7.03 -7.47
C GLN A 8 -16.75 7.72 -6.19
N GLN A 9 -17.69 7.11 -5.45
CA GLN A 9 -18.19 7.65 -4.17
C GLN A 9 -17.26 7.36 -2.97
N ALA A 10 -16.26 6.49 -3.15
CA ALA A 10 -15.36 6.11 -2.07
C ALA A 10 -14.44 7.27 -1.65
N THR A 11 -14.30 7.48 -0.33
CA THR A 11 -13.30 8.40 0.21
C THR A 11 -11.95 7.69 0.28
N MET A 12 -11.11 7.88 -0.75
CA MET A 12 -9.79 7.24 -0.82
C MET A 12 -8.81 7.84 0.21
N GLN A 13 -8.12 6.96 0.95
CA GLN A 13 -6.99 7.33 1.80
C GLN A 13 -5.72 7.50 0.95
N ASN A 14 -4.81 8.42 1.30
CA ASN A 14 -3.55 8.54 0.55
C ASN A 14 -2.73 7.25 0.71
N ILE A 15 -2.04 6.86 -0.36
CA ILE A 15 -1.27 5.60 -0.39
C ILE A 15 -0.12 5.60 0.63
N THR A 16 0.52 6.75 0.83
CA THR A 16 1.60 6.91 1.81
C THR A 16 1.12 6.72 3.25
N ASP A 17 -0.09 7.18 3.57
CA ASP A 17 -0.68 7.01 4.91
C ASP A 17 -0.99 5.53 5.18
N ILE A 18 -1.52 4.82 4.19
CA ILE A 18 -1.78 3.38 4.28
C ILE A 18 -0.46 2.62 4.53
N ALA A 19 0.56 2.89 3.73
CA ALA A 19 1.84 2.18 3.79
C ALA A 19 2.56 2.41 5.13
N THR A 20 2.62 3.66 5.60
CA THR A 20 3.32 4.01 6.83
C THR A 20 2.56 3.56 8.08
N GLN A 21 1.26 3.83 8.15
CA GLN A 21 0.49 3.60 9.38
C GLN A 21 0.01 2.16 9.54
N LYS A 22 -0.29 1.47 8.44
CA LYS A 22 -0.85 0.10 8.50
C LYS A 22 0.17 -1.00 8.25
N LEU A 23 1.18 -0.72 7.42
CA LEU A 23 2.18 -1.72 7.02
C LEU A 23 3.56 -1.47 7.63
N GLY A 24 3.79 -0.30 8.24
CA GLY A 24 5.07 0.06 8.84
C GLY A 24 6.19 0.29 7.82
N LEU A 25 5.84 0.54 6.55
CA LEU A 25 6.79 0.91 5.51
C LEU A 25 7.25 2.36 5.71
N GLN A 26 8.45 2.68 5.24
CA GLN A 26 8.95 4.05 5.23
C GLN A 26 8.51 4.76 3.95
N VAL A 27 8.57 6.10 3.96
CA VAL A 27 8.26 6.91 2.78
C VAL A 27 9.23 6.61 1.64
N ASP A 28 10.50 6.38 1.97
CA ASP A 28 11.57 6.09 1.00
C ASP A 28 11.43 4.69 0.35
N ASP A 29 10.58 3.82 0.90
CA ASP A 29 10.27 2.52 0.31
C ASP A 29 9.26 2.63 -0.86
N LEU A 30 8.73 3.83 -1.12
CA LEU A 30 7.59 4.04 -2.02
C LEU A 30 7.89 4.99 -3.17
N ASP A 31 7.74 4.50 -4.40
CA ASP A 31 7.69 5.34 -5.60
C ASP A 31 6.23 5.70 -5.92
N SER A 32 5.79 6.88 -5.49
CA SER A 32 4.40 7.33 -5.63
C SER A 32 4.03 7.78 -7.05
N TYR A 33 2.86 7.33 -7.52
CA TYR A 33 2.24 7.72 -8.80
C TYR A 33 0.91 8.43 -8.53
N GLY A 34 1.02 9.70 -8.16
CA GLY A 34 -0.11 10.48 -7.63
C GLY A 34 -0.44 10.07 -6.20
N ARG A 35 -1.66 10.37 -5.75
CA ARG A 35 -2.05 10.29 -4.33
C ARG A 35 -2.41 8.89 -3.84
N TYR A 36 -2.81 8.01 -4.75
CA TYR A 36 -3.52 6.76 -4.42
C TYR A 36 -2.86 5.51 -4.99
N LYS A 37 -1.65 5.63 -5.54
CA LYS A 37 -0.89 4.52 -6.14
C LYS A 37 0.60 4.71 -5.91
N ALA A 38 1.32 3.63 -5.64
CA ALA A 38 2.78 3.64 -5.51
C ALA A 38 3.34 2.25 -5.89
N LYS A 39 4.62 2.20 -6.28
CA LYS A 39 5.41 0.95 -6.27
C LYS A 39 6.14 0.83 -4.93
N VAL A 40 6.42 -0.40 -4.52
CA VAL A 40 7.20 -0.71 -3.32
C VAL A 40 8.59 -1.16 -3.74
N SER A 41 9.62 -0.63 -3.08
CA SER A 41 11.01 -1.04 -3.29
C SER A 41 11.21 -2.52 -2.95
N LEU A 42 12.06 -3.21 -3.71
CA LEU A 42 12.41 -4.61 -3.43
C LEU A 42 13.23 -4.76 -2.14
N GLN A 43 13.88 -3.69 -1.66
CA GLN A 43 14.61 -3.69 -0.39
C GLN A 43 13.73 -4.10 0.79
N VAL A 44 12.43 -3.80 0.74
CA VAL A 44 11.45 -4.20 1.75
C VAL A 44 11.42 -5.73 1.91
N MET A 45 11.66 -6.50 0.84
CA MET A 45 11.68 -7.95 0.93
C MET A 45 12.90 -8.46 1.73
N ASP A 46 14.04 -7.82 1.55
CA ASP A 46 15.27 -8.16 2.29
C ASP A 46 15.08 -7.88 3.79
N ASP A 47 14.42 -6.77 4.14
CA ASP A 47 14.13 -6.38 5.53
C ASP A 47 13.10 -7.31 6.20
N LEU A 48 12.23 -7.94 5.40
CA LEU A 48 11.21 -8.88 5.86
C LEU A 48 11.67 -10.34 5.83
N ALA A 49 12.90 -10.64 5.38
CA ALA A 49 13.38 -11.99 5.13
C ALA A 49 13.28 -12.95 6.34
N THR A 50 13.31 -12.42 7.57
CA THR A 50 13.19 -13.20 8.81
C THR A 50 11.80 -13.16 9.44
N LYS A 51 10.85 -12.40 8.88
CA LYS A 51 9.48 -12.36 9.38
C LYS A 51 8.72 -13.59 8.88
N PRO A 52 7.88 -14.21 9.72
CA PRO A 52 7.04 -15.29 9.28
C PRO A 52 6.00 -14.79 8.27
N ASP A 53 5.72 -15.62 7.26
CA ASP A 53 4.69 -15.33 6.28
C ASP A 53 3.31 -15.23 6.92
N GLY A 54 2.47 -14.35 6.33
CA GLY A 54 1.06 -14.25 6.68
C GLY A 54 0.26 -15.49 6.24
N LYS A 55 -1.04 -15.52 6.59
CA LYS A 55 -1.93 -16.58 6.11
C LYS A 55 -2.26 -16.36 4.63
N LEU A 56 -2.11 -17.41 3.82
CA LEU A 56 -2.62 -17.46 2.45
C LEU A 56 -4.05 -18.03 2.47
N ILE A 57 -5.05 -17.19 2.13
CA ILE A 57 -6.48 -17.52 2.10
C ILE A 57 -7.01 -17.24 0.70
#